data_AF-A0A2A5XPM8-F1
#
_entry.id   AF-A0A2A5XPM8-F1
#
_cell.length_a   1.000
_cell.length_b   1.000
_cell.length_c   1.000
_cell.angle_alpha   90.00
_cell.angle_beta   90.00
_cell.angle_gamma   90.00
#
_symmetry.space_group_name_H-M   'P 1'
#
loop_
_entity.id
_entity.type
_entity.pdbx_description
1 polymer ?
#
loop_
_entity_poly.entity_id
_entity_poly.type
_entity_poly.pdbx_seq_one_letter_code
_entity_poly.pdbx_strand_id
1 'polypeptide(L)' 'MKNSELRALSVEELQKKLVVEKENLEKLIFSHAATPIENPMRIKVARRFVARIKTEINNKALKA' A
#
# COMPACT_ATOMS: atom_id res chain seq x y z
N MET A 1 0.83 -6.06 -8.60
CA MET A 1 2.02 -6.65 -7.95
C MET A 1 1.73 -8.04 -7.43
N LYS A 2 2.58 -9.00 -7.77
CA LYS A 2 2.62 -10.33 -7.15
C LYS A 2 3.26 -10.20 -5.77
N ASN A 3 2.78 -10.95 -4.78
CA ASN A 3 3.33 -10.93 -3.42
C ASN A 3 4.83 -11.29 -3.36
N SER A 4 5.34 -11.94 -4.40
CA SER A 4 6.75 -12.29 -4.57
C SER A 4 7.69 -11.08 -4.46
N GLU A 5 7.32 -9.96 -5.07
CA GLU A 5 8.11 -8.72 -5.07
C GLU A 5 8.15 -8.08 -3.67
N LEU A 6 7.06 -8.22 -2.89
CA LEU A 6 6.98 -7.70 -1.52
C LEU A 6 7.83 -8.51 -0.54
N ARG A 7 8.00 -9.82 -0.77
CA ARG A 7 8.82 -10.68 0.09
C ARG A 7 10.32 -10.41 -0.04
N ALA A 8 10.76 -10.03 -1.24
CA ALA A 8 12.16 -9.77 -1.55
C ALA A 8 12.72 -8.46 -0.94
N LEU A 9 11.86 -7.50 -0.58
CA LEU A 9 12.27 -6.21 0.00
C LEU A 9 12.66 -6.34 1.47
N SER A 10 13.59 -5.51 1.95
CA SER A 10 13.95 -5.45 3.38
C SER A 10 12.82 -4.85 4.23
N VAL A 11 12.87 -5.01 5.56
CA VAL A 11 11.86 -4.43 6.47
C VAL A 11 11.84 -2.89 6.37
N GLU A 12 13.02 -2.27 6.25
CA GLU A 12 13.16 -0.82 6.09
C GLU A 12 12.59 -0.32 4.75
N GLU A 13 12.83 -1.06 3.67
CA GLU A 13 12.28 -0.73 2.35
C GLU A 13 10.76 -0.89 2.31
N LEU A 14 10.22 -1.90 3.00
CA LEU A 14 8.78 -2.08 3.16
C LEU A 14 8.15 -0.93 3.94
N GLN A 15 8.81 -0.44 5.00
CA GLN A 15 8.34 0.74 5.74
C GLN A 15 8.36 2.01 4.89
N LYS A 16 9.44 2.26 4.15
CA LYS A 16 9.53 3.41 3.23
C LYS A 16 8.43 3.37 2.17
N LYS A 17 8.21 2.21 1.53
CA LYS A 17 7.11 2.02 0.57
C LYS A 17 5.75 2.22 1.21
N LEU A 18 5.55 1.75 2.44
CA LEU A 18 4.28 1.92 3.15
C LEU A 18 3.92 3.39 3.37
N VAL A 19 4.90 4.25 3.68
CA VAL A 19 4.68 5.69 3.84
C VAL A 19 4.24 6.31 2.52
N VAL A 20 4.99 6.08 1.44
CA VAL A 20 4.69 6.62 0.10
C VAL A 20 3.30 6.17 -0.39
N GLU A 21 2.97 4.89 -0.24
CA GLU A 21 1.68 4.35 -0.71
C GLU A 21 0.49 4.83 0.13
N LYS A 22 0.70 5.11 1.42
CA LYS A 22 -0.32 5.75 2.26
C LYS A 22 -0.61 7.17 1.80
N GLU A 23 0.42 7.97 1.57
CA GLU A 23 0.24 9.34 1.05
C GLU A 23 -0.47 9.34 -0.30
N ASN A 24 -0.13 8.40 -1.19
CA ASN A 24 -0.80 8.25 -2.47
C ASN A 24 -2.28 7.89 -2.31
N LEU A 25 -2.60 7.00 -1.37
CA LEU A 25 -3.99 6.63 -1.08
C LEU A 25 -4.78 7.81 -0.49
N GLU A 26 -4.18 8.61 0.39
CA GLU A 26 -4.81 9.80 0.96
C GLU A 26 -5.07 10.86 -0.12
N LYS A 27 -4.10 11.12 -1.00
CA LYS A 27 -4.26 12.00 -2.16
C LYS A 27 -5.38 11.54 -3.08
N LEU A 28 -5.48 10.23 -3.34
CA LEU A 28 -6.56 9.64 -4.15
C LEU A 28 -7.94 9.77 -3.49
N ILE A 29 -8.04 9.61 -2.17
CA ILE A 29 -9.31 9.79 -1.46
C ILE A 29 -9.71 11.27 -1.47
N PHE A 30 -8.74 12.16 -1.24
CA PHE A 30 -8.97 13.60 -1.24
C PHE A 30 -9.41 14.11 -2.62
N SER A 31 -8.72 13.69 -3.69
CA SER A 31 -9.12 14.04 -5.05
C SER A 31 -10.48 13.46 -5.42
N HIS A 32 -10.84 12.27 -4.91
CA HIS A 32 -12.16 11.68 -5.13
C HIS A 32 -13.29 12.43 -4.43
N ALA A 33 -13.02 12.90 -3.22
CA ALA A 33 -13.98 13.68 -2.44
C ALA A 33 -14.24 15.05 -3.09
N ALA A 34 -13.22 15.67 -3.69
CA ALA A 34 -13.35 16.93 -4.40
C ALA A 34 -13.99 16.77 -5.79
N THR A 35 -13.59 15.75 -6.54
CA THR A 35 -14.06 15.46 -7.89
C THR A 35 -14.24 13.96 -8.10
N PRO A 36 -15.36 13.49 -8.67
CA PRO A 36 -15.50 12.07 -9.02
C PRO A 36 -14.32 11.62 -9.90
N ILE A 37 -13.59 10.60 -9.46
CA ILE A 37 -12.45 10.06 -10.22
C ILE A 37 -13.01 9.14 -11.29
N GLU A 38 -12.43 9.18 -12.49
CA GLU A 38 -12.80 8.31 -13.61
C GLU A 38 -12.84 6.82 -13.24
N ASN A 39 -11.96 6.38 -12.34
CA ASN A 39 -11.89 4.98 -11.92
C ASN A 39 -11.74 4.81 -10.39
N PRO A 40 -12.87 4.60 -9.67
CA PRO A 40 -12.88 4.34 -8.22
C PRO A 40 -12.15 3.03 -7.84
N MET A 41 -11.98 2.09 -8.77
CA MET A 41 -11.26 0.84 -8.48
C MET A 41 -9.81 1.09 -8.07
N ARG A 42 -9.19 2.20 -8.51
CA ARG A 42 -7.81 2.54 -8.14
C ARG A 42 -7.66 2.71 -6.62
N ILE A 43 -8.66 3.29 -5.95
CA ILE A 43 -8.69 3.42 -4.48
C ILE A 43 -8.71 2.04 -3.82
N LYS A 44 -9.52 1.12 -4.34
CA LYS A 44 -9.61 -0.26 -3.83
C LYS A 44 -8.30 -1.02 -4.00
N VAL A 45 -7.64 -0.87 -5.16
CA VAL A 45 -6.35 -1.50 -5.45
C VAL A 45 -5.26 -0.94 -4.54
N ALA A 46 -5.16 0.38 -4.41
CA ALA A 46 -4.20 1.04 -3.51
C ALA A 46 -4.40 0.60 -2.06
N ARG A 47 -5.65 0.53 -1.58
CA ARG A 47 -5.97 0.06 -0.23
C ARG A 47 -5.52 -1.38 0.01
N ARG A 48 -5.77 -2.26 -0.96
CA ARG A 48 -5.31 -3.66 -0.91
C ARG A 48 -3.78 -3.76 -0.94
N PHE A 49 -3.10 -2.87 -1.65
CA PHE A 49 -1.65 -2.84 -1.70
C PHE A 49 -1.02 -2.44 -0.36
N VAL A 50 -1.51 -1.36 0.26
CA VAL A 50 -1.09 -0.95 1.61
C VAL A 50 -1.33 -2.07 2.64
N ALA A 51 -2.48 -2.76 2.56
CA ALA A 51 -2.77 -3.88 3.44
C ALA A 51 -1.74 -5.03 3.29
N ARG A 52 -1.37 -5.39 2.05
CA ARG A 52 -0.36 -6.42 1.80
C ARG A 52 1.01 -6.05 2.36
N ILE A 53 1.44 -4.81 2.22
CA ILE A 53 2.72 -4.34 2.79
C ILE A 53 2.69 -4.48 4.32
N LYS A 54 1.60 -4.05 4.98
CA LYS A 54 1.43 -4.23 6.44
C LYS A 54 1.48 -5.69 6.85
N THR A 55 0.82 -6.58 6.11
CA THR A 55 0.83 -8.03 6.40
C THR A 55 2.24 -8.61 6.28
N GLU A 56 3.01 -8.22 5.27
CA GLU A 56 4.38 -8.70 5.12
C GLU A 56 5.32 -8.17 6.21
N ILE A 57 5.16 -6.92 6.66
CA ILE A 57 5.88 -6.38 7.82
C ILE A 57 5.59 -7.22 9.08
N ASN A 58 4.31 -7.51 9.36
CA ASN A 58 3.92 -8.35 10.50
C ASN A 58 4.45 -9.78 10.36
N ASN A 59 4.40 -10.37 9.16
CA ASN A 59 4.95 -11.71 8.91
C ASN A 59 6.46 -11.77 9.17
N LYS A 60 7.20 -10.71 8.86
CA LYS A 60 8.63 -10.62 9.16
C LYS A 60 8.89 -10.44 10.66
N ALA A 61 8.06 -9.66 11.35
CA ALA A 61 8.15 -9.49 12.79
C ALA A 61 7.81 -10.78 13.58
N LEU A 62 6.85 -11.58 13.10
CA LEU A 62 6.46 -12.85 13.71
C LEU A 62 7.43 -14.01 13.44
N LYS A 63 8.28 -13.88 12.43
CA LYS A 63 9.29 -14.89 12.06
C LYS A 63 10.68 -14.60 12.64
N ALA A 64 10.84 -13.45 13.28
CA ALA A 64 11.98 -13.12 14.13
C ALA A 64 11.74 -13.71 15.53
#